data_AF-A0A6V7TTN5-F1
#
_entry.id   AF-A0A6V7TTN5-F1
#
_cell.length_a   1.000
_cell.length_b   1.000
_cell.length_c   1.000
_cell.angle_alpha   90.00
_cell.angle_beta   90.00
_cell.angle_gamma   90.00
#
_symmetry.space_group_name_H-M   'P 1'
#
loop_
_entity.id
_entity.type
_entity.pdbx_description
1 polymer ?
#
loop_
_entity_poly.entity_id
_entity_poly.type
_entity_poly.pdbx_seq_one_letter_code
_entity_poly.pdbx_strand_id
1 'polypeptide(L)'
;MSSFSTGIGGAGHGKPYKGDAVAALGLGFANFINGVVIRHPFVVLRRQCQIHDHAYRKHFFPTTLVPVMIKLTAKDGFLSLWKGAVGNGVLWAFSSVSELVIAELLGLPKSFVLDGSSQRFWRHVWLKTFNFIFCTPVIVTAFLETVRTGTGLAEDLQIAEIITKGYDRLRQDVFGGSAVAEVVRKRHSLLWLAFPTSLHQTMHFLVCQYVYTTSYSWTRTFVSRKLPSERRRYHTIMPELFSSMTSVFVADIVCYPLETVLHRLYIQGTRTLVDNLDNGAEALVPAGRYSGIF
;
A
#
# COMPACT_ATOMS: atom_id res chain seq x y z
N MET A 1 -1.76 1.65 -2.02
CA MET A 1 -0.95 1.27 -0.83
C MET A 1 -1.28 -0.13 -0.31
N SER A 2 -2.32 -0.76 -0.89
CA SER A 2 -2.84 -2.06 -0.49
C SER A 2 -1.86 -3.24 -0.67
N SER A 3 -0.92 -3.15 -1.62
CA SER A 3 -0.04 -4.30 -1.95
C SER A 3 1.40 -4.23 -1.39
N PHE A 4 1.79 -3.14 -0.72
CA PHE A 4 3.12 -3.01 -0.07
C PHE A 4 3.06 -3.09 1.46
N SER A 5 1.95 -2.62 2.07
CA SER A 5 1.73 -2.76 3.52
C SER A 5 1.18 -4.13 3.90
N THR A 6 0.68 -4.91 2.94
CA THR A 6 0.73 -6.37 3.02
C THR A 6 2.18 -6.79 2.78
N GLY A 7 3.03 -6.47 3.75
CA GLY A 7 4.31 -7.13 3.92
C GLY A 7 4.06 -8.62 3.67
N ILE A 8 4.76 -9.12 2.67
CA ILE A 8 4.75 -10.48 2.19
C ILE A 8 4.87 -11.41 3.40
N GLY A 9 3.71 -11.95 3.79
CA GLY A 9 3.44 -12.53 5.09
C GLY A 9 1.94 -12.62 5.41
N GLY A 10 1.09 -11.84 4.73
CA GLY A 10 -0.32 -11.68 5.10
C GLY A 10 -1.40 -12.48 4.34
N ALA A 11 -1.08 -13.44 3.47
CA ALA A 11 -2.13 -14.28 2.87
C ALA A 11 -1.72 -15.73 2.67
N GLY A 12 -0.46 -15.99 2.32
CA GLY A 12 0.07 -17.36 2.28
C GLY A 12 1.31 -17.48 3.14
N HIS A 13 1.14 -17.78 4.43
CA HIS A 13 2.21 -18.45 5.15
C HIS A 13 2.20 -19.92 4.71
N GLY A 14 2.84 -20.18 3.58
CA GLY A 14 3.54 -21.46 3.40
C GLY A 14 4.36 -21.68 4.68
N LYS A 15 4.35 -22.91 5.20
CA LYS A 15 5.05 -23.30 6.43
C LYS A 15 6.38 -22.53 6.54
N PRO A 16 6.74 -21.97 7.71
CA PRO A 16 8.01 -21.25 7.85
C PRO A 16 9.09 -22.12 7.23
N TYR A 17 9.78 -21.58 6.23
CA TYR A 17 10.82 -22.30 5.51
C TYR A 17 11.76 -22.85 6.59
N LYS A 18 11.82 -24.18 6.73
CA LYS A 18 12.67 -24.86 7.71
C LYS A 18 14.16 -24.79 7.31
N GLY A 19 14.56 -23.73 6.62
CA GLY A 19 15.91 -23.43 6.20
C GLY A 19 16.38 -22.13 6.83
N ASP A 20 17.69 -21.97 6.87
CA ASP A 20 18.45 -20.94 7.57
C ASP A 20 17.81 -19.54 7.49
N ALA A 21 17.87 -18.79 8.60
CA ALA A 21 17.34 -17.42 8.70
C ALA A 21 17.79 -16.50 7.55
N VAL A 22 18.98 -16.77 6.99
CA VAL A 22 19.55 -16.09 5.81
C VAL A 22 18.69 -16.31 4.56
N ALA A 23 18.15 -17.51 4.33
CA ALA A 23 17.29 -17.79 3.18
C ALA A 23 15.93 -17.08 3.31
N ALA A 24 15.36 -17.05 4.52
CA ALA A 24 14.12 -16.30 4.78
C ALA A 24 14.32 -14.80 4.58
N LEU A 25 15.44 -14.24 5.07
CA LEU A 25 15.82 -12.85 4.87
C LEU A 25 16.05 -12.53 3.39
N GLY A 26 16.79 -13.38 2.68
CA GLY A 26 17.07 -13.23 1.25
C GLY A 26 15.80 -13.27 0.40
N LEU A 27 14.86 -14.17 0.70
CA LEU A 27 13.55 -14.20 0.04
C LEU A 27 12.72 -12.94 0.33
N GLY A 28 12.75 -12.43 1.56
CA GLY A 28 12.11 -11.16 1.93
C GLY A 28 12.67 -9.98 1.15
N PHE A 29 13.99 -9.90 1.04
CA PHE A 29 14.68 -8.83 0.31
C PHE A 29 14.48 -8.93 -1.21
N ALA A 30 14.53 -10.13 -1.79
CA ALA A 30 14.25 -10.34 -3.21
C ALA A 30 12.82 -9.91 -3.57
N ASN A 31 11.87 -10.21 -2.70
CA ASN A 31 10.49 -9.78 -2.82
C ASN A 31 10.32 -8.26 -2.71
N PHE A 32 11.08 -7.62 -1.80
CA PHE A 32 11.15 -6.18 -1.70
C PHE A 32 11.69 -5.55 -2.99
N ILE A 33 12.80 -6.07 -3.53
CA ILE A 33 13.37 -5.60 -4.81
C ILE A 33 12.37 -5.78 -5.93
N ASN A 34 11.70 -6.94 -6.05
CA ASN A 34 10.68 -7.15 -7.08
C ASN A 34 9.53 -6.12 -6.95
N GLY A 35 9.09 -5.87 -5.72
CA GLY A 35 8.11 -4.83 -5.44
C GLY A 35 8.59 -3.46 -5.91
N VAL A 36 9.80 -3.07 -5.53
CA VAL A 36 10.36 -1.77 -5.88
C VAL A 36 10.60 -1.67 -7.37
N VAL A 37 11.22 -2.65 -8.04
CA VAL A 37 11.68 -2.65 -9.44
C VAL A 37 10.57 -2.92 -10.48
N ILE A 38 9.55 -3.72 -10.15
CA ILE A 38 8.51 -4.06 -11.13
C ILE A 38 7.20 -3.35 -10.81
N ARG A 39 6.78 -3.34 -9.54
CA ARG A 39 5.43 -2.88 -9.17
C ARG A 39 5.35 -1.36 -9.03
N HIS A 40 6.43 -0.71 -8.60
CA HIS A 40 6.40 0.69 -8.21
C HIS A 40 5.90 1.66 -9.31
N PRO A 41 6.34 1.56 -10.58
CA PRO A 41 5.83 2.43 -11.66
C PRO A 41 4.32 2.37 -11.83
N PHE A 42 3.76 1.16 -11.83
CA PHE A 42 2.33 0.94 -11.98
C PHE A 42 1.56 1.49 -10.78
N VAL A 43 2.14 1.41 -9.58
CA VAL A 43 1.56 1.97 -8.37
C VAL A 43 1.54 3.51 -8.44
N VAL A 44 2.63 4.15 -8.86
CA VAL A 44 2.69 5.61 -9.04
C VAL A 44 1.64 6.07 -10.04
N LEU A 45 1.60 5.43 -11.22
CA LEU A 45 0.63 5.76 -12.27
C LEU A 45 -0.82 5.59 -11.80
N ARG A 46 -1.14 4.47 -11.13
CA ARG A 46 -2.47 4.23 -10.57
C ARG A 46 -2.86 5.33 -9.58
N ARG A 47 -1.95 5.74 -8.69
CA ARG A 47 -2.22 6.80 -7.71
C ARG A 47 -2.51 8.12 -8.41
N GLN A 48 -1.66 8.50 -9.37
CA GLN A 48 -1.85 9.71 -10.17
C GLN A 48 -3.22 9.71 -10.88
N CYS A 49 -3.66 8.57 -11.44
CA CYS A 49 -5.00 8.44 -12.04
C CYS A 49 -6.14 8.57 -11.02
N GLN A 50 -6.01 8.02 -9.82
CA GLN A 50 -7.07 8.02 -8.79
C GLN A 50 -7.34 9.43 -8.23
N ILE A 51 -6.33 10.29 -8.25
CA ILE A 51 -6.36 11.65 -7.70
C ILE A 51 -6.94 12.64 -8.70
N HIS A 52 -6.71 12.41 -10.00
CA HIS A 52 -7.14 13.31 -11.06
C HIS A 52 -8.65 13.20 -11.30
N ASP A 53 -9.42 14.08 -10.65
CA ASP A 53 -10.89 14.02 -10.66
C ASP A 53 -11.52 14.56 -11.94
N HIS A 54 -10.98 15.68 -12.46
CA HIS A 54 -11.49 16.37 -13.64
C HIS A 54 -10.76 15.98 -14.93
N ALA A 55 -10.38 14.71 -15.04
CA ALA A 55 -9.72 14.20 -16.23
C ALA A 55 -10.65 14.25 -17.45
N TYR A 56 -10.20 14.86 -18.56
CA TYR A 56 -10.95 14.81 -19.83
C TYR A 56 -11.02 13.37 -20.37
N ARG A 57 -10.04 12.52 -20.02
CA ARG A 57 -10.02 11.09 -20.36
C ARG A 57 -9.78 10.23 -19.13
N LYS A 58 -10.77 9.41 -18.76
CA LYS A 58 -10.60 8.40 -17.70
C LYS A 58 -9.88 7.19 -18.29
N HIS A 59 -8.62 6.99 -17.90
CA HIS A 59 -7.79 5.87 -18.34
C HIS A 59 -8.19 4.56 -17.64
N PHE A 60 -9.28 3.93 -18.12
CA PHE A 60 -9.71 2.62 -17.61
C PHE A 60 -8.85 1.46 -18.12
N PHE A 61 -8.24 1.62 -19.31
CA PHE A 61 -7.44 0.58 -19.94
C PHE A 61 -5.97 0.99 -20.05
N PRO A 62 -5.02 0.07 -19.81
CA PRO A 62 -3.58 0.36 -19.87
C PRO A 62 -3.15 0.84 -21.26
N THR A 63 -3.84 0.41 -22.32
CA THR A 63 -3.59 0.85 -23.71
C THR A 63 -3.73 2.36 -23.89
N THR A 64 -4.65 2.99 -23.17
CA THR A 64 -4.83 4.45 -23.22
C THR A 64 -3.80 5.20 -22.38
N LEU A 65 -3.16 4.51 -21.42
CA LEU A 65 -2.18 5.08 -20.50
C LEU A 65 -0.76 5.07 -21.08
N VAL A 66 -0.42 4.10 -21.93
CA VAL A 66 0.89 3.99 -22.61
C VAL A 66 1.35 5.29 -23.30
N PRO A 67 0.55 5.97 -24.14
CA PRO A 67 0.98 7.20 -24.79
C PRO A 67 1.25 8.34 -23.78
N VAL A 68 0.54 8.36 -22.66
CA VAL A 68 0.77 9.32 -21.57
C VAL A 68 2.06 9.00 -20.83
N MET A 69 2.34 7.72 -20.55
CA MET A 69 3.61 7.29 -19.95
C MET A 69 4.82 7.69 -20.80
N ILE A 70 4.74 7.54 -22.12
CA ILE A 70 5.82 7.92 -23.03
C ILE A 70 6.04 9.43 -22.98
N LYS A 71 4.98 10.24 -22.98
CA LYS A 71 5.07 11.71 -22.87
C LYS A 71 5.64 12.17 -21.54
N LEU A 72 5.20 11.57 -20.43
CA LEU A 72 5.74 11.85 -19.09
C LEU A 72 7.22 11.47 -18.98
N THR A 73 7.58 10.30 -19.51
CA THR A 73 8.97 9.82 -19.54
C THR A 73 9.86 10.71 -20.40
N ALA A 74 9.33 11.22 -21.52
CA ALA A 74 10.05 12.14 -22.40
C ALA A 74 10.25 13.52 -21.76
N LYS A 75 9.34 13.97 -20.88
CA LYS A 75 9.40 15.27 -20.21
C LYS A 75 10.22 15.24 -18.91
N ASP A 76 9.90 14.32 -18.00
CA ASP A 76 10.45 14.26 -16.64
C ASP A 76 11.55 13.19 -16.48
N GLY A 77 11.83 12.42 -17.53
CA GLY A 77 12.78 11.31 -17.53
C GLY A 77 12.19 9.99 -17.01
N PHE A 78 12.89 8.88 -17.26
CA PHE A 78 12.43 7.53 -16.88
C PHE A 78 12.37 7.31 -15.35
N LEU A 79 13.26 7.95 -14.59
CA LEU A 79 13.28 7.89 -13.13
C LEU A 79 12.07 8.57 -12.47
N SER A 80 11.30 9.36 -13.23
CA SER A 80 10.05 9.94 -12.75
C SER A 80 9.00 8.88 -12.36
N LEU A 81 9.09 7.66 -12.92
CA LEU A 81 8.22 6.54 -12.54
C LEU A 81 8.58 5.93 -11.18
N TRP A 82 9.78 6.22 -10.66
CA TRP A 82 10.23 5.84 -9.31
C TRP A 82 10.03 6.93 -8.25
N LYS A 83 9.26 7.97 -8.55
CA LYS A 83 8.92 9.05 -7.60
C LYS A 83 8.39 8.47 -6.28
N GLY A 84 9.09 8.75 -5.18
CA GLY A 84 8.72 8.32 -3.83
C GLY A 84 8.93 6.83 -3.53
N ALA A 85 9.74 6.12 -4.33
CA ALA A 85 10.13 4.74 -4.04
C ALA A 85 10.92 4.60 -2.74
N VAL A 86 11.75 5.60 -2.42
CA VAL A 86 12.49 5.68 -1.16
C VAL A 86 11.50 5.78 0.01
N GLY A 87 10.56 6.72 -0.02
CA GLY A 87 9.53 6.82 1.01
C GLY A 87 8.68 5.56 1.19
N ASN A 88 8.33 4.87 0.09
CA ASN A 88 7.64 3.58 0.17
C ASN A 88 8.52 2.48 0.78
N GLY A 89 9.83 2.48 0.52
CA GLY A 89 10.79 1.58 1.15
C GLY A 89 10.98 1.84 2.64
N VAL A 90 11.10 3.10 3.03
CA VAL A 90 11.17 3.55 4.43
C VAL A 90 9.92 3.13 5.19
N LEU A 91 8.75 3.34 4.59
CA LEU A 91 7.49 2.91 5.19
C LEU A 91 7.43 1.39 5.40
N TRP A 92 7.89 0.59 4.44
CA TRP A 92 7.90 -0.87 4.60
C TRP A 92 8.79 -1.30 5.77
N ALA A 93 9.99 -0.73 5.88
CA ALA A 93 10.90 -0.98 6.99
C ALA A 93 10.29 -0.53 8.32
N PHE A 94 9.75 0.69 8.36
CA PHE A 94 9.10 1.25 9.54
C PHE A 94 7.89 0.41 10.00
N SER A 95 7.03 0.00 9.07
CA SER A 95 5.85 -0.83 9.34
C SER A 95 6.23 -2.22 9.87
N SER A 96 7.37 -2.76 9.42
CA SER A 96 7.87 -4.06 9.85
C SER A 96 8.49 -3.99 11.25
N VAL A 97 9.29 -2.96 11.52
CA VAL A 97 9.88 -2.72 12.86
C VAL A 97 8.79 -2.40 13.89
N SER A 98 7.83 -1.54 13.54
CA SER A 98 6.71 -1.20 14.43
C SER A 98 5.82 -2.40 14.74
N GLU A 99 5.56 -3.31 13.78
CA GLU A 99 4.84 -4.55 14.04
C GLU A 99 5.57 -5.43 15.07
N LEU A 100 6.90 -5.52 14.99
CA LEU A 100 7.72 -6.26 15.97
C LEU A 100 7.66 -5.65 17.37
N VAL A 101 7.84 -4.34 17.47
CA VAL A 101 7.82 -3.60 18.74
C VAL A 101 6.44 -3.69 19.40
N ILE A 102 5.36 -3.48 18.64
CA ILE A 102 3.99 -3.55 19.15
C ILE A 102 3.65 -4.99 19.57
N ALA A 103 4.09 -6.00 18.82
CA ALA A 103 3.87 -7.39 19.18
C ALA A 103 4.57 -7.78 20.49
N GLU A 104 5.77 -7.24 20.73
CA GLU A 104 6.50 -7.45 21.98
C GLU A 104 5.86 -6.70 23.14
N LEU A 105 5.46 -5.45 22.93
CA LEU A 105 4.81 -4.62 23.95
C LEU A 105 3.46 -5.21 24.41
N LEU A 106 2.68 -5.75 23.48
CA LEU A 106 1.33 -6.27 23.74
C LEU A 106 1.30 -7.79 23.95
N GLY A 107 2.42 -8.50 23.80
CA GLY A 107 2.49 -9.96 23.90
C GLY A 107 1.59 -10.69 22.88
N LEU A 108 1.35 -10.09 21.71
CA LEU A 108 0.41 -10.60 20.70
C LEU A 108 1.10 -11.63 19.78
N PRO A 109 0.38 -12.65 19.29
CA PRO A 109 0.95 -13.68 18.43
C PRO A 109 1.42 -13.09 17.09
N LYS A 110 2.73 -13.22 16.83
CA LYS A 110 3.40 -12.73 15.61
C LYS A 110 3.05 -13.55 14.36
N SER A 111 2.61 -14.80 14.50
CA SER A 111 2.27 -15.68 13.37
C SER A 111 0.90 -16.34 13.55
N PHE A 112 0.14 -16.38 12.45
CA PHE A 112 -1.14 -17.08 12.34
C PHE A 112 -0.95 -18.40 11.59
N VAL A 113 -1.48 -19.49 12.14
CA VAL A 113 -1.59 -20.79 11.46
C VAL A 113 -3.03 -20.93 10.99
N LEU A 114 -3.23 -21.21 9.70
CA LEU A 114 -4.56 -21.28 9.06
C LEU A 114 -5.55 -22.24 9.77
N ASP A 115 -5.06 -23.25 10.47
CA ASP A 115 -5.87 -24.26 11.19
C ASP A 115 -5.94 -24.00 12.71
N GLY A 116 -5.61 -22.79 13.17
CA GLY A 116 -5.53 -22.43 14.59
C GLY A 116 -6.84 -21.92 15.22
N SER A 117 -6.80 -21.70 16.54
CA SER A 117 -7.89 -21.11 17.33
C SER A 117 -8.33 -19.73 16.81
N SER A 118 -9.64 -19.52 16.66
CA SER A 118 -10.26 -18.26 16.23
C SER A 118 -9.86 -17.05 17.09
N GLN A 119 -9.55 -17.27 18.37
CA GLN A 119 -9.07 -16.20 19.25
C GLN A 119 -7.70 -15.67 18.83
N ARG A 120 -6.80 -16.53 18.33
CA ARG A 120 -5.47 -16.13 17.87
C ARG A 120 -5.56 -15.32 16.58
N PHE A 121 -6.51 -15.63 15.71
CA PHE A 121 -6.78 -14.86 14.49
C PHE A 121 -7.15 -13.42 14.84
N TRP A 122 -8.16 -13.22 15.69
CA TRP A 122 -8.61 -11.86 16.05
C TRP A 122 -7.53 -11.06 16.77
N ARG A 123 -6.73 -11.70 17.64
CA ARG A 123 -5.56 -11.05 18.27
C ARG A 123 -4.54 -10.56 17.23
N HIS A 124 -4.30 -11.33 16.18
CA HIS A 124 -3.43 -10.93 15.10
C HIS A 124 -4.03 -9.79 14.26
N VAL A 125 -5.34 -9.81 14.00
CA VAL A 125 -6.04 -8.70 13.33
C VAL A 125 -5.90 -7.41 14.13
N TRP A 126 -6.12 -7.45 15.45
CA TRP A 126 -5.92 -6.30 16.34
C TRP A 126 -4.49 -5.76 16.30
N LEU A 127 -3.48 -6.64 16.33
CA LEU A 127 -2.08 -6.25 16.18
C LEU A 127 -1.85 -5.45 14.89
N LYS A 128 -2.38 -5.93 13.77
CA LYS A 128 -2.28 -5.23 12.47
C LYS A 128 -3.01 -3.89 12.48
N THR A 129 -4.22 -3.83 13.02
CA THR A 129 -5.01 -2.59 13.11
C THR A 129 -4.28 -1.53 13.94
N PHE A 130 -3.70 -1.88 15.09
CA PHE A 130 -2.90 -0.94 15.89
C PHE A 130 -1.65 -0.49 15.15
N ASN A 131 -0.98 -1.41 14.45
CA ASN A 131 0.19 -1.07 13.65
C ASN A 131 -0.16 -0.04 12.54
N PHE A 132 -1.29 -0.22 11.85
CA PHE A 132 -1.74 0.71 10.81
C PHE A 132 -2.10 2.09 11.36
N ILE A 133 -2.73 2.16 12.54
CA ILE A 133 -3.00 3.45 13.21
C ILE A 133 -1.68 4.16 13.51
N PHE A 134 -0.71 3.44 14.09
CA PHE A 134 0.60 4.00 14.42
C PHE A 134 1.39 4.45 13.18
N CYS A 135 1.33 3.69 12.09
CA CYS A 135 2.02 4.00 10.84
C CYS A 135 1.32 5.05 9.98
N THR A 136 0.06 5.40 10.26
CA THR A 136 -0.73 6.36 9.46
C THR A 136 0.03 7.66 9.08
N PRO A 137 0.70 8.39 10.01
CA PRO A 137 1.43 9.61 9.64
C PRO A 137 2.50 9.38 8.56
N VAL A 138 3.22 8.27 8.65
CA VAL A 138 4.26 7.86 7.68
C VAL A 138 3.64 7.36 6.37
N ILE A 139 2.49 6.68 6.44
CA ILE A 139 1.69 6.26 5.27
C ILE A 139 1.30 7.50 4.44
N VAL A 140 0.77 8.53 5.09
CA VAL A 140 0.32 9.75 4.39
C VAL A 140 1.50 10.51 3.79
N THR A 141 2.63 10.63 4.50
CA THR A 141 3.81 11.31 3.94
C THR A 141 4.41 10.56 2.75
N ALA A 142 4.59 9.25 2.86
CA ALA A 142 5.09 8.43 1.76
C ALA A 142 4.16 8.49 0.54
N PHE A 143 2.84 8.52 0.76
CA PHE A 143 1.88 8.70 -0.34
C PHE A 143 2.04 10.06 -1.03
N LEU A 144 2.11 11.17 -0.28
CA LEU A 144 2.27 12.49 -0.88
C LEU A 144 3.59 12.63 -1.65
N GLU A 145 4.66 12.00 -1.17
CA GLU A 145 5.95 11.96 -1.88
C GLU A 145 5.83 11.26 -3.24
N THR A 146 5.03 10.19 -3.34
CA THR A 146 4.81 9.49 -4.61
C THR A 146 3.96 10.28 -5.62
N VAL A 147 3.20 11.25 -5.12
CA VAL A 147 2.24 12.02 -5.92
C VAL A 147 2.81 13.38 -6.37
N ARG A 148 3.73 13.95 -5.59
CA ARG A 148 4.28 15.29 -5.83
C ARG A 148 5.09 15.37 -7.12
N THR A 149 4.84 16.41 -7.93
CA THR A 149 5.60 16.66 -9.17
C THR A 149 7.08 16.94 -8.90
N GLY A 150 7.94 16.42 -9.78
CA GLY A 150 9.38 16.36 -9.59
C GLY A 150 10.08 17.73 -9.65
N THR A 151 10.44 18.26 -8.49
CA THR A 151 11.48 19.30 -8.32
C THR A 151 12.38 18.99 -7.12
N GLY A 152 12.59 17.72 -6.77
CA GLY A 152 13.30 17.38 -5.54
C GLY A 152 13.80 15.95 -5.39
N LEU A 153 14.05 15.23 -6.49
CA LEU A 153 14.70 13.90 -6.41
C LEU A 153 16.20 14.00 -6.02
N ALA A 154 16.73 15.21 -5.81
CA ALA A 154 18.15 15.46 -5.59
C ALA A 154 18.53 16.15 -4.28
N GLU A 155 17.62 16.83 -3.55
CA GLU A 155 18.11 17.76 -2.51
C GLU A 155 18.00 17.32 -1.05
N ASP A 156 17.19 16.32 -0.67
CA ASP A 156 17.26 15.81 0.71
C ASP A 156 16.83 14.34 0.79
N LEU A 157 17.76 13.44 0.48
CA LEU A 157 17.60 11.99 0.64
C LEU A 157 17.72 11.58 2.11
N GLN A 158 16.94 12.21 2.99
CA GLN A 158 16.96 11.92 4.43
C GLN A 158 15.78 11.04 4.79
N ILE A 159 16.02 9.73 4.89
CA ILE A 159 15.04 8.72 5.34
C ILE A 159 14.30 9.15 6.62
N ALA A 160 15.06 9.73 7.57
CA ALA A 160 14.53 10.21 8.84
C ALA A 160 13.56 11.38 8.65
N GLU A 161 13.78 12.23 7.64
CA GLU A 161 12.96 13.41 7.39
C GLU A 161 11.53 13.03 6.97
N ILE A 162 11.34 11.91 6.28
CA ILE A 162 10.00 11.41 5.88
C ILE A 162 9.18 11.02 7.12
N ILE A 163 9.84 10.39 8.09
CA ILE A 163 9.23 9.98 9.36
C ILE A 163 8.96 11.22 10.23
N THR A 164 9.96 12.08 10.40
CA THR A 164 9.85 13.31 11.18
C THR A 164 8.77 14.23 10.62
N LYS A 165 8.72 14.48 9.31
CA LYS A 165 7.64 15.23 8.64
C LYS A 165 6.27 14.60 8.89
N GLY A 166 6.17 13.27 8.98
CA GLY A 166 4.93 12.56 9.28
C GLY A 166 4.44 12.83 10.69
N TYR A 167 5.33 12.66 11.66
CA TYR A 167 5.01 12.88 13.08
C TYR A 167 4.87 14.36 13.43
N ASP A 168 5.60 15.27 12.79
CA ASP A 168 5.45 16.71 13.00
C ASP A 168 4.07 17.19 12.57
N ARG A 169 3.56 16.68 11.44
CA ARG A 169 2.18 16.97 11.01
C ARG A 169 1.16 16.43 12.01
N LEU A 170 1.39 15.23 12.56
CA LEU A 170 0.52 14.68 13.61
C LEU A 170 0.61 15.51 14.91
N ARG A 171 1.81 15.92 15.31
CA ARG A 171 2.05 16.75 16.50
C ARG A 171 1.39 18.11 16.37
N GLN A 172 1.46 18.72 15.19
CA GLN A 172 0.78 19.99 14.89
C GLN A 172 -0.74 19.85 14.95
N ASP A 173 -1.30 18.73 14.49
CA ASP A 173 -2.74 18.47 14.57
C ASP A 173 -3.23 18.20 16.02
N VAL A 174 -2.38 17.60 16.86
CA VAL A 174 -2.72 17.24 18.26
C VAL A 174 -2.47 18.41 19.23
N PHE A 175 -1.37 19.14 19.05
CA PHE A 175 -0.85 20.13 20.02
C PHE A 175 -0.76 21.56 19.46
N GLY A 176 -1.18 21.82 18.21
CA GLY A 176 -1.05 23.12 17.57
C GLY A 176 -1.95 24.21 18.17
N GLY A 177 -1.35 25.34 18.56
CA GLY A 177 -2.07 26.52 19.04
C GLY A 177 -2.88 27.26 17.95
N SER A 178 -3.81 28.11 18.40
CA SER A 178 -4.89 28.73 17.62
C SER A 178 -4.49 29.51 16.35
N ALA A 179 -3.24 29.98 16.23
CA ALA A 179 -2.77 30.78 15.09
C ALA A 179 -2.25 29.94 13.90
N VAL A 180 -1.63 28.78 14.16
CA VAL A 180 -1.23 27.81 13.11
C VAL A 180 -2.42 26.92 12.71
N ALA A 181 -3.37 26.77 13.62
CA ALA A 181 -4.61 26.04 13.42
C ALA A 181 -5.49 26.61 12.29
N GLU A 182 -5.33 27.87 11.86
CA GLU A 182 -6.12 28.46 10.76
C GLU A 182 -5.64 28.00 9.36
N VAL A 183 -4.32 27.87 9.15
CA VAL A 183 -3.74 27.28 7.94
C VAL A 183 -4.01 25.77 7.87
N VAL A 184 -4.03 25.12 9.04
CA VAL A 184 -4.35 23.69 9.20
C VAL A 184 -5.87 23.42 9.13
N ARG A 185 -6.75 24.39 9.41
CA ARG A 185 -8.22 24.21 9.46
C ARG A 185 -8.87 23.79 8.14
N LYS A 186 -8.18 23.99 7.01
CA LYS A 186 -8.64 23.52 5.68
C LYS A 186 -8.17 22.09 5.36
N ARG A 187 -7.43 21.45 6.27
CA ARG A 187 -6.91 20.09 6.19
C ARG A 187 -7.62 19.23 7.23
N HIS A 188 -8.02 18.02 6.83
CA HIS A 188 -8.61 17.06 7.78
C HIS A 188 -7.57 16.64 8.80
N SER A 189 -7.97 16.57 10.08
CA SER A 189 -7.07 16.11 11.15
C SER A 189 -6.57 14.70 10.84
N LEU A 190 -5.25 14.51 10.91
CA LEU A 190 -4.59 13.21 10.71
C LEU A 190 -5.12 12.12 11.64
N LEU A 191 -5.60 12.49 12.83
CA LEU A 191 -6.25 11.56 13.76
C LEU A 191 -7.58 11.03 13.22
N TRP A 192 -8.39 11.92 12.65
CA TRP A 192 -9.64 11.52 12.01
C TRP A 192 -9.38 10.71 10.73
N LEU A 193 -8.26 10.99 10.04
CA LEU A 193 -7.82 10.25 8.87
C LEU A 193 -7.21 8.88 9.20
N ALA A 194 -6.65 8.70 10.41
CA ALA A 194 -6.11 7.41 10.85
C ALA A 194 -7.19 6.32 10.95
N PHE A 195 -8.42 6.70 11.31
CA PHE A 195 -9.55 5.77 11.36
C PHE A 195 -9.90 5.17 9.99
N PRO A 196 -10.24 5.94 8.93
CA PRO A 196 -10.54 5.39 7.60
C PRO A 196 -9.32 4.71 6.97
N THR A 197 -8.09 5.18 7.25
CA THR A 197 -6.87 4.48 6.81
C THR A 197 -6.77 3.09 7.40
N SER A 198 -6.86 2.97 8.73
CA SER A 198 -6.74 1.69 9.40
C SER A 198 -7.90 0.76 9.06
N LEU A 199 -9.11 1.29 8.95
CA LEU A 199 -10.29 0.53 8.52
C LEU A 199 -10.09 -0.05 7.11
N HIS A 200 -9.64 0.76 6.14
CA HIS A 200 -9.37 0.29 4.79
C HIS A 200 -8.29 -0.80 4.77
N GLN A 201 -7.16 -0.60 5.46
CA GLN A 201 -6.06 -1.58 5.48
C GLN A 201 -6.48 -2.89 6.16
N THR A 202 -7.24 -2.80 7.25
CA THR A 202 -7.79 -3.97 7.94
C THR A 202 -8.80 -4.70 7.06
N MET A 203 -9.69 -3.98 6.39
CA MET A 203 -10.66 -4.56 5.44
C MET A 203 -9.95 -5.27 4.30
N HIS A 204 -8.95 -4.65 3.67
CA HIS A 204 -8.18 -5.27 2.60
C HIS A 204 -7.50 -6.56 3.06
N PHE A 205 -6.88 -6.56 4.25
CA PHE A 205 -6.30 -7.76 4.86
C PHE A 205 -7.33 -8.87 5.06
N LEU A 206 -8.50 -8.55 5.62
CA LEU A 206 -9.57 -9.53 5.85
C LEU A 206 -10.11 -10.12 4.54
N VAL A 207 -10.34 -9.29 3.52
CA VAL A 207 -10.79 -9.75 2.20
C VAL A 207 -9.73 -10.63 1.55
N CYS A 208 -8.46 -10.22 1.60
CA CYS A 208 -7.35 -11.00 1.07
C CYS A 208 -7.27 -12.38 1.75
N GLN A 209 -7.35 -12.44 3.08
CA GLN A 209 -7.33 -13.69 3.84
C GLN A 209 -8.54 -14.59 3.52
N TYR A 210 -9.74 -14.02 3.41
CA TYR A 210 -10.95 -14.76 3.06
C TYR A 210 -10.86 -15.35 1.65
N VAL A 211 -10.43 -14.56 0.67
CA VAL A 211 -10.26 -15.02 -0.71
C VAL A 211 -9.13 -16.05 -0.81
N TYR A 212 -8.04 -15.87 -0.06
CA TYR A 212 -6.92 -16.81 -0.03
C TYR A 212 -7.38 -18.18 0.46
N THR A 213 -8.01 -18.25 1.64
CA THR A 213 -8.46 -19.51 2.24
C THR A 213 -9.45 -20.25 1.33
N THR A 214 -10.42 -19.52 0.77
CA THR A 214 -11.40 -20.05 -0.17
C THR A 214 -10.71 -20.58 -1.44
N SER A 215 -9.89 -19.77 -2.09
CA SER A 215 -9.19 -20.16 -3.33
C SER A 215 -8.24 -21.33 -3.10
N TYR A 216 -7.50 -21.32 -1.98
CA TYR A 216 -6.60 -22.40 -1.61
C TYR A 216 -7.35 -23.72 -1.44
N SER A 217 -8.50 -23.71 -0.74
CA SER A 217 -9.34 -24.89 -0.55
C SER A 217 -9.87 -25.43 -1.88
N TRP A 218 -10.29 -24.54 -2.79
CA TRP A 218 -10.83 -24.90 -4.10
C TRP A 218 -9.74 -25.49 -5.00
N THR A 219 -8.59 -24.82 -5.12
CA THR A 219 -7.48 -25.30 -5.95
C THR A 219 -6.90 -26.59 -5.38
N ARG A 220 -6.81 -26.74 -4.05
CA ARG A 220 -6.36 -27.98 -3.41
C ARG A 220 -7.31 -29.14 -3.71
N THR A 221 -8.62 -28.92 -3.62
CA THR A 221 -9.63 -29.94 -3.94
C THR A 221 -9.60 -30.30 -5.43
N PHE A 222 -9.38 -29.32 -6.31
CA PHE A 222 -9.22 -29.56 -7.73
C PHE A 222 -7.96 -30.39 -8.05
N VAL A 223 -6.83 -30.07 -7.42
CA VAL A 223 -5.58 -30.82 -7.58
C VAL A 223 -5.68 -32.23 -6.98
N SER A 224 -6.39 -32.40 -5.85
CA SER A 224 -6.54 -33.72 -5.22
C SER A 224 -7.43 -34.67 -6.03
N ARG A 225 -8.30 -34.16 -6.91
CA ARG A 225 -9.12 -34.97 -7.83
C ARG A 225 -8.33 -35.55 -9.01
N LYS A 226 -7.11 -35.06 -9.29
CA LYS A 226 -6.26 -35.59 -10.38
C LYS A 226 -5.57 -36.90 -9.98
N LEU A 227 -5.38 -37.80 -10.95
CA LEU A 227 -4.70 -39.08 -10.73
C LEU A 227 -3.26 -38.87 -10.20
N PRO A 228 -2.74 -39.78 -9.36
CA PRO A 228 -1.38 -39.69 -8.84
C PRO A 228 -0.30 -39.68 -9.94
N SER A 229 -0.54 -40.36 -11.07
CA SER A 229 0.38 -40.44 -12.21
C SER A 229 0.56 -39.13 -12.96
N GLU A 230 -0.41 -38.20 -12.88
CA GLU A 230 -0.34 -36.89 -13.54
C GLU A 230 0.21 -35.78 -12.64
N ARG A 231 0.41 -36.06 -11.34
CA ARG A 231 0.79 -35.06 -10.35
C ARG A 231 2.28 -34.70 -10.45
N ARG A 232 2.61 -33.77 -11.34
CA ARG A 232 3.92 -33.11 -11.40
C ARG A 232 4.20 -32.20 -10.19
N ARG A 233 5.47 -31.86 -9.97
CA ARG A 233 5.93 -30.91 -8.93
C ARG A 233 5.17 -29.57 -8.94
N TYR A 234 4.81 -29.09 -10.13
CA TYR A 234 3.98 -27.89 -10.33
C TYR A 234 2.64 -27.93 -9.58
N HIS A 235 1.95 -29.08 -9.57
CA HIS A 235 0.66 -29.22 -8.90
C HIS A 235 0.74 -29.06 -7.38
N THR A 236 1.92 -29.23 -6.79
CA THR A 236 2.12 -29.01 -5.35
C THR A 236 2.22 -27.52 -5.01
N ILE A 237 2.79 -26.73 -5.91
CA ILE A 237 3.01 -25.28 -5.71
C ILE A 237 1.81 -24.47 -6.22
N MET A 238 1.05 -25.00 -7.19
CA MET A 238 -0.04 -24.30 -7.83
C MET A 238 -1.13 -23.77 -6.88
N PRO A 239 -1.60 -24.52 -5.85
CA PRO A 239 -2.57 -23.99 -4.90
C PRO A 239 -2.09 -22.74 -4.18
N GLU A 240 -0.81 -22.67 -3.82
CA GLU A 240 -0.21 -21.53 -3.12
C GLU A 240 -0.06 -20.32 -4.04
N LEU A 241 0.43 -20.52 -5.27
CA LEU A 241 0.56 -19.44 -6.25
C LEU A 241 -0.79 -18.88 -6.66
N PHE A 242 -1.74 -19.74 -7.00
CA PHE A 242 -3.07 -19.32 -7.46
C PHE A 242 -3.82 -18.57 -6.36
N SER A 243 -3.88 -19.13 -5.14
CA SER A 243 -4.54 -18.46 -4.01
C SER A 243 -3.89 -17.12 -3.65
N SER A 244 -2.55 -17.03 -3.69
CA SER A 244 -1.82 -15.78 -3.45
C SER A 244 -2.12 -14.71 -4.50
N MET A 245 -2.08 -15.06 -5.79
CA MET A 245 -2.36 -14.10 -6.86
C MET A 245 -3.83 -13.66 -6.88
N THR A 246 -4.77 -14.61 -6.76
CA THR A 246 -6.20 -14.33 -6.78
C THR A 246 -6.65 -13.51 -5.57
N SER A 247 -6.12 -13.80 -4.37
CA SER A 247 -6.48 -13.06 -3.15
C SER A 247 -6.10 -11.58 -3.24
N VAL A 248 -4.86 -11.27 -3.66
CA VAL A 248 -4.41 -9.89 -3.83
C VAL A 248 -5.23 -9.18 -4.91
N PHE A 249 -5.44 -9.83 -6.06
CA PHE A 249 -6.20 -9.25 -7.17
C PHE A 249 -7.65 -8.92 -6.80
N VAL A 250 -8.36 -9.87 -6.20
CA VAL A 250 -9.76 -9.68 -5.79
C VAL A 250 -9.86 -8.63 -4.68
N ALA A 251 -8.96 -8.66 -3.69
CA ALA A 251 -8.93 -7.67 -2.62
C ALA A 251 -8.69 -6.25 -3.15
N ASP A 252 -7.79 -6.10 -4.12
CA ASP A 252 -7.51 -4.81 -4.76
C ASP A 252 -8.71 -4.27 -5.57
N ILE A 253 -9.51 -5.14 -6.20
CA ILE A 253 -10.73 -4.75 -6.90
C ILE A 253 -11.82 -4.33 -5.91
N VAL A 254 -12.08 -5.16 -4.90
CA VAL A 254 -13.14 -4.92 -3.91
C VAL A 254 -12.87 -3.65 -3.09
N CYS A 255 -11.61 -3.40 -2.74
CA CYS A 255 -11.22 -2.22 -1.96
C CYS A 255 -10.89 -0.99 -2.81
N TYR A 256 -10.88 -1.10 -4.14
CA TYR A 256 -10.54 -0.01 -5.07
C TYR A 256 -11.31 1.31 -4.81
N PRO A 257 -12.65 1.32 -4.65
CA PRO A 257 -13.39 2.57 -4.47
C PRO A 257 -13.02 3.26 -3.16
N LEU A 258 -12.87 2.48 -2.07
CA LEU A 258 -12.47 3.02 -0.76
C LEU A 258 -11.04 3.54 -0.80
N GLU A 259 -10.12 2.84 -1.47
CA GLU A 259 -8.74 3.31 -1.67
C GLU A 259 -8.73 4.67 -2.41
N THR A 260 -9.59 4.82 -3.42
CA THR A 260 -9.68 6.05 -4.22
C THR A 260 -10.18 7.23 -3.38
N VAL A 261 -11.22 7.03 -2.56
CA VAL A 261 -11.72 8.06 -1.63
C VAL A 261 -10.63 8.44 -0.62
N LEU A 262 -9.93 7.44 -0.07
CA LEU A 262 -8.87 7.64 0.90
C LEU A 262 -7.69 8.46 0.32
N HIS A 263 -7.27 8.14 -0.91
CA HIS A 263 -6.22 8.88 -1.61
C HIS A 263 -6.59 10.35 -1.85
N ARG A 264 -7.87 10.62 -2.16
CA ARG A 264 -8.37 12.00 -2.30
C ARG A 264 -8.40 12.73 -0.95
N LEU A 265 -8.80 12.05 0.12
CA LEU A 265 -8.75 12.60 1.48
C LEU A 265 -7.31 12.92 1.93
N TYR A 266 -6.32 12.09 1.55
CA TYR A 266 -4.90 12.34 1.87
C TYR A 266 -4.35 13.64 1.27
N ILE A 267 -4.84 13.98 0.08
CA ILE A 267 -4.40 15.18 -0.65
C ILE A 267 -5.23 16.40 -0.28
N GLN A 268 -6.47 16.20 0.17
CA GLN A 268 -7.35 17.28 0.59
C GLN A 268 -6.69 18.12 1.70
N GLY A 269 -6.51 19.41 1.43
CA GLY A 269 -5.86 20.34 2.36
C GLY A 269 -4.33 20.34 2.31
N THR A 270 -3.70 19.62 1.36
CA THR A 270 -2.26 19.71 1.10
C THR A 270 -2.00 20.53 -0.17
N ARG A 271 -1.04 21.47 -0.13
CA ARG A 271 -0.64 22.28 -1.30
C ARG A 271 0.32 21.51 -2.23
N THR A 272 0.03 20.24 -2.53
CA THR A 272 0.89 19.42 -3.39
C THR A 272 0.51 19.60 -4.85
N LEU A 273 1.49 19.94 -5.68
CA LEU A 273 1.36 19.89 -7.14
C LEU A 273 1.41 18.43 -7.59
N VAL A 274 0.49 18.04 -8.48
CA VAL A 274 0.30 16.68 -9.01
C VAL A 274 0.49 16.68 -10.52
N ASP A 275 1.03 15.61 -11.10
CA ASP A 275 1.31 15.57 -12.55
C ASP A 275 -0.01 15.46 -13.33
N ASN A 276 -0.20 16.27 -14.37
CA ASN A 276 -1.38 16.18 -15.23
C ASN A 276 -1.26 14.98 -16.17
N LEU A 277 -2.02 13.92 -15.89
CA LEU A 277 -2.07 12.73 -16.74
C LEU A 277 -2.90 12.88 -18.02
N ASP A 278 -3.67 13.95 -18.23
CA ASP A 278 -4.42 14.12 -19.48
C ASP A 278 -3.48 14.48 -20.65
N ASN A 279 -2.54 15.39 -20.39
CA ASN A 279 -1.61 15.90 -21.40
C ASN A 279 -0.16 15.43 -21.18
N GLY A 280 0.19 15.04 -19.94
CA GLY A 280 1.55 14.69 -19.54
C GLY A 280 2.51 15.88 -19.48
N ALA A 281 1.99 17.12 -19.55
CA ALA A 281 2.79 18.33 -19.78
C ALA A 281 2.68 19.41 -18.69
N GLU A 282 1.64 19.42 -17.87
CA GLU A 282 1.39 20.46 -16.86
C GLU A 282 1.30 19.87 -15.45
N ALA A 283 1.54 20.68 -14.42
CA ALA A 283 1.30 20.30 -13.02
C ALA A 283 -0.02 20.92 -12.55
N LEU A 284 -0.86 20.13 -11.88
CA LEU A 284 -2.17 20.53 -11.37
C LEU A 284 -2.14 20.68 -9.86
N VAL A 285 -2.90 21.66 -9.36
CA VAL A 285 -3.24 21.74 -7.93
C VAL A 285 -4.59 21.01 -7.76
N PRO A 286 -4.67 19.94 -6.96
CA PRO A 286 -5.93 19.26 -6.67
C PRO A 286 -6.94 20.25 -6.07
N ALA A 287 -8.18 20.24 -6.57
CA ALA A 287 -9.22 21.17 -6.13
C ALA A 287 -9.42 21.10 -4.61
N GLY A 288 -9.43 22.26 -3.94
CA GLY A 288 -9.35 22.37 -2.48
C GLY A 288 -10.56 21.86 -1.68
N ARG A 289 -11.60 21.32 -2.32
CA ARG A 289 -12.77 20.73 -1.66
C ARG A 289 -13.24 19.50 -2.44
N TYR A 290 -13.33 18.36 -1.76
CA TYR A 290 -13.98 17.15 -2.28
C TYR A 290 -15.49 17.41 -2.40
N SER A 291 -16.04 17.43 -3.62
CA SER A 291 -17.46 17.69 -3.88
C SER A 291 -18.36 16.44 -3.88
N GLY A 292 -17.83 15.27 -3.50
CA GLY A 292 -18.61 14.03 -3.40
C GLY A 292 -18.25 13.00 -4.47
N ILE A 293 -19.15 12.02 -4.64
CA ILE A 293 -18.95 10.84 -5.48
C ILE A 293 -19.48 11.08 -6.91
N PHE A 294 -19.34 12.28 -7.49
CA PHE A 294 -19.75 12.56 -8.88
C PHE A 294 -18.92 13.66 -9.50
#